data_AF-A0A8T1Q7C9-F1
#
_entry.id   AF-A0A8T1Q7C9-F1
#
_cell.length_a   1.000
_cell.length_b   1.000
_cell.length_c   1.000
_cell.angle_alpha   90.00
_cell.angle_beta   90.00
_cell.angle_gamma   90.00
#
_symmetry.space_group_name_H-M   'P 1'
#
loop_
_entity.id
_entity.type
_entity.pdbx_description
1 polymer ?
#
loop_
_entity_poly.entity_id
_entity_poly.type
_entity_poly.pdbx_seq_one_letter_code
_entity_poly.pdbx_strand_id
1 'polypeptide(L)'
;EEVSTLIEKIEVLEGDGGVGTDLKLTFVPGTPGLSTTSEKFTKIDNEKRVKETEVVERGYLEMGFTLYRVRFEVIEEGDDSCIIRSTIEYEVKEEAAANASYVTIEPLEGITQIAKSYLTKNKAAK
;
A
#
# COMPACT_ATOMS: atom_id res chain seq x y z
N GLU A 1 -3.36 -19.79 -2.36
CA GLU A 1 -3.31 -18.54 -3.15
C GLU A 1 -4.42 -17.63 -2.64
N GLU A 2 -4.08 -16.53 -1.98
CA GLU A 2 -5.01 -15.42 -1.74
C GLU A 2 -4.19 -14.13 -1.87
N VAL A 3 -3.71 -13.86 -3.09
CA VAL A 3 -3.28 -12.51 -3.47
C VAL A 3 -4.49 -11.86 -4.10
N SER A 4 -5.17 -11.07 -3.26
CA SER A 4 -6.05 -9.92 -3.53
C SER A 4 -6.70 -9.79 -4.92
N THR A 5 -8.01 -9.53 -4.93
CA THR A 5 -8.82 -9.10 -6.09
C THR A 5 -8.31 -7.83 -6.80
N LEU A 6 -7.15 -7.28 -6.39
CA LEU A 6 -6.59 -6.03 -6.89
C LEU A 6 -5.18 -6.16 -7.49
N ILE A 7 -4.31 -6.99 -6.91
CA ILE A 7 -2.89 -7.09 -7.33
C ILE A 7 -2.64 -8.46 -7.94
N GLU A 8 -2.23 -8.47 -9.20
CA GLU A 8 -1.86 -9.67 -9.93
C GLU A 8 -0.43 -10.11 -9.62
N LYS A 9 0.50 -9.14 -9.54
CA LYS A 9 1.93 -9.41 -9.37
C LYS A 9 2.63 -8.32 -8.57
N ILE A 10 3.58 -8.74 -7.73
CA ILE A 10 4.51 -7.88 -7.01
C ILE A 10 5.92 -8.30 -7.40
N GLU A 11 6.75 -7.35 -7.81
CA GLU A 11 8.15 -7.57 -8.16
C GLU A 11 9.03 -6.64 -7.33
N VAL A 12 10.07 -7.18 -6.70
CA VAL A 12 11.12 -6.37 -6.07
C VAL A 12 12.11 -5.98 -7.17
N LEU A 13 12.20 -4.70 -7.48
CA LEU A 13 13.15 -4.18 -8.48
C LEU A 13 14.54 -4.00 -7.86
N GLU A 14 14.58 -3.44 -6.65
CA GLU A 14 15.80 -3.18 -5.90
C GLU A 14 15.49 -3.23 -4.39
N GLY A 15 16.48 -3.60 -3.58
CA GLY A 15 16.41 -3.57 -2.12
C GLY A 15 16.16 -4.92 -1.45
N ASP A 16 16.13 -4.88 -0.12
CA ASP A 16 16.09 -6.06 0.77
C ASP A 16 14.84 -6.11 1.65
N GLY A 17 13.89 -5.20 1.41
CA GLY A 17 12.70 -5.00 2.24
C GLY A 17 12.82 -3.84 3.24
N GLY A 18 14.00 -3.22 3.37
CA GLY A 18 14.24 -2.00 4.15
C GLY A 18 13.89 -0.71 3.41
N VAL A 19 14.25 0.43 4.01
CA VAL A 19 14.12 1.76 3.38
C VAL A 19 14.92 1.80 2.08
N GLY A 20 14.31 2.33 1.01
CA GLY A 20 14.87 2.37 -0.33
C GLY A 20 14.49 1.18 -1.21
N THR A 21 13.84 0.15 -0.66
CA THR A 21 13.31 -0.97 -1.46
C THR A 21 12.27 -0.46 -2.46
N ASP A 22 12.48 -0.83 -3.73
CA ASP A 22 11.63 -0.48 -4.86
C ASP A 22 10.81 -1.69 -5.30
N LEU A 23 9.50 -1.50 -5.35
CA LEU A 23 8.54 -2.49 -5.80
C LEU A 23 7.88 -2.04 -7.09
N LYS A 24 7.59 -2.99 -7.96
CA LYS A 24 6.63 -2.84 -9.05
C LYS A 24 5.39 -3.67 -8.76
N LEU A 25 4.24 -3.01 -8.77
CA LEU A 25 2.94 -3.64 -8.62
C LEU A 25 2.26 -3.70 -9.99
N THR A 26 1.72 -4.86 -10.33
CA THR A 26 0.83 -5.06 -11.48
C THR A 26 -0.57 -5.34 -10.96
N PHE A 27 -1.52 -4.52 -11.37
CA PHE A 27 -2.92 -4.66 -10.98
C PHE A 27 -3.67 -5.62 -11.90
N VAL A 28 -4.72 -6.24 -11.37
CA VAL A 28 -5.55 -7.12 -12.19
C VAL A 28 -6.17 -6.36 -13.37
N PRO A 29 -6.33 -7.00 -14.54
CA PRO A 29 -6.97 -6.37 -15.69
C PRO A 29 -8.38 -5.84 -15.35
N GLY A 30 -8.67 -4.61 -15.75
CA GLY A 30 -9.97 -3.97 -15.51
C GLY A 30 -10.00 -2.97 -14.35
N THR A 31 -8.91 -2.81 -13.59
CA THR A 31 -8.75 -1.70 -12.63
C THR A 31 -8.64 -0.37 -13.40
N PRO A 32 -9.59 0.57 -13.25
CA PRO A 32 -9.57 1.83 -13.99
C PRO A 32 -8.32 2.65 -13.67
N GLY A 33 -7.61 3.09 -14.71
CA GLY A 33 -6.49 4.04 -14.58
C GLY A 33 -5.19 3.48 -14.01
N LEU A 34 -5.12 2.20 -13.61
CA LEU A 34 -3.93 1.61 -12.98
C LEU A 34 -3.63 0.24 -13.60
N SER A 35 -2.63 0.17 -14.49
CA SER A 35 -2.09 -1.11 -14.99
C SER A 35 -0.91 -1.58 -14.16
N THR A 36 0.04 -0.68 -13.95
CA THR A 36 1.27 -0.90 -13.21
C THR A 36 1.65 0.37 -12.48
N THR A 37 2.24 0.23 -11.29
CA THR A 37 2.82 1.35 -10.54
C THR A 37 4.10 0.88 -9.86
N SER A 38 5.06 1.78 -9.71
CA SER A 38 6.26 1.52 -8.89
C SER A 38 6.16 2.31 -7.60
N GLU A 39 6.53 1.67 -6.49
CA GLU A 39 6.53 2.29 -5.17
C GLU A 39 7.86 2.06 -4.45
N LYS A 40 8.27 3.04 -3.63
CA LYS A 40 9.49 3.02 -2.82
C LYS A 40 9.17 3.06 -1.35
N PHE A 41 9.82 2.21 -0.55
CA PHE A 41 9.73 2.31 0.91
C PHE A 41 10.54 3.52 1.39
N THR A 42 9.85 4.55 1.87
CA THR A 42 10.49 5.78 2.35
C THR A 42 10.72 5.78 3.86
N LYS A 43 10.00 4.93 4.61
CA LYS A 43 10.22 4.75 6.05
C LYS A 43 9.88 3.33 6.49
N ILE A 44 10.75 2.78 7.34
CA ILE A 44 10.51 1.56 8.12
C ILE A 44 10.99 1.83 9.54
N ASP A 45 10.06 1.94 10.47
CA ASP A 45 10.33 2.14 11.89
C ASP A 45 9.74 0.96 12.66
N ASN A 46 10.60 0.00 13.00
CA ASN A 46 10.19 -1.24 13.67
C ASN A 46 9.80 -1.01 15.14
N GLU A 47 10.40 -0.01 15.80
CA GLU A 47 10.09 0.31 17.19
C GLU A 47 8.68 0.89 17.30
N LYS A 48 8.32 1.82 16.41
CA LYS A 48 6.99 2.44 16.35
C LYS A 48 5.99 1.67 15.49
N ARG A 49 6.44 0.62 14.80
CA ARG A 49 5.65 -0.22 13.88
C ARG A 49 4.97 0.59 12.78
N VAL A 50 5.75 1.51 12.20
CA VAL A 50 5.32 2.38 11.11
C VAL A 50 6.08 2.02 9.84
N LYS A 51 5.33 1.88 8.75
CA LYS A 51 5.87 1.76 7.39
C LYS A 51 5.28 2.84 6.50
N GLU A 52 6.10 3.44 5.65
CA GLU A 52 5.67 4.37 4.60
C GLU A 52 6.19 3.92 3.24
N THR A 53 5.32 4.08 2.24
CA THR A 53 5.62 3.82 0.83
C THR A 53 5.12 4.99 -0.01
N GLU A 54 5.85 5.32 -1.06
CA GLU A 54 5.50 6.40 -2.00
C GLU A 54 5.49 5.88 -3.43
N VAL A 55 4.52 6.32 -4.22
CA VAL A 55 4.53 6.07 -5.65
C VAL A 55 5.64 6.88 -6.31
N VAL A 56 6.53 6.19 -7.03
CA VAL A 56 7.69 6.81 -7.70
C VAL A 56 7.61 6.76 -9.21
N GLU A 57 6.78 5.88 -9.78
CA GLU A 57 6.56 5.80 -11.22
C GLU A 57 5.14 5.35 -11.53
N ARG A 58 4.53 5.96 -12.55
CA ARG A 58 3.18 5.66 -13.07
C ARG A 58 2.08 5.84 -12.02
N GLY A 59 0.91 5.28 -12.29
CA GLY A 59 -0.19 5.23 -11.34
C GLY A 59 -0.77 6.62 -11.04
N TYR A 60 -0.83 6.99 -9.76
CA TYR A 60 -1.32 8.32 -9.36
C TYR A 60 -0.49 9.46 -9.96
N LEU A 61 0.81 9.27 -10.23
CA LEU A 61 1.63 10.31 -10.86
C LEU A 61 1.17 10.63 -12.30
N GLU A 62 0.65 9.64 -13.03
CA GLU A 62 0.07 9.84 -14.38
C GLU A 62 -1.28 10.56 -14.34
N MET A 63 -1.91 10.63 -13.17
CA MET A 63 -3.16 11.35 -12.93
C MET A 63 -2.93 12.79 -12.43
N GLY A 64 -1.69 13.30 -12.48
CA GLY A 64 -1.36 14.67 -12.08
C GLY A 64 -1.07 14.85 -10.59
N PHE A 65 -0.85 13.75 -9.86
CA PHE A 65 -0.35 13.81 -8.49
C PHE A 65 1.15 14.08 -8.48
N THR A 66 1.61 14.91 -7.55
CA THR A 66 3.04 15.18 -7.29
C THR A 66 3.56 14.39 -6.10
N LEU A 67 2.65 13.96 -5.23
CA LEU A 67 2.92 13.07 -4.11
C LEU A 67 1.74 12.10 -3.97
N TYR A 68 2.05 10.82 -3.78
CA TYR A 68 1.10 9.83 -3.29
C TYR A 68 1.81 8.89 -2.33
N ARG A 69 1.55 9.07 -1.03
CA ARG A 69 2.19 8.34 0.06
C ARG A 69 1.14 7.56 0.84
N VAL A 70 1.47 6.32 1.13
CA VAL A 70 0.68 5.47 2.04
C VAL A 70 1.51 5.18 3.29
N ARG A 71 0.91 5.43 4.45
CA ARG A 71 1.46 5.07 5.76
C ARG A 71 0.59 4.01 6.41
N PHE A 72 1.23 2.95 6.89
CA PHE A 72 0.63 1.95 7.77
C PHE A 72 1.27 2.02 9.15
N GLU A 73 0.45 1.96 10.17
CA GLU A 73 0.87 1.93 11.56
C GLU A 73 0.10 0.87 12.32
N VAL A 74 0.81 0.04 13.07
CA VAL A 74 0.23 -0.99 13.92
C VAL A 74 0.25 -0.52 15.37
N ILE A 75 -0.92 -0.26 15.91
CA ILE A 75 -1.13 0.24 17.27
C ILE A 75 -1.57 -0.94 18.15
N GLU A 76 -0.91 -1.12 19.29
CA GLU A 76 -1.27 -2.17 20.25
C GLU A 76 -2.68 -1.96 20.80
N GLU A 77 -3.44 -3.05 20.86
CA GLU A 77 -4.75 -3.06 21.48
C GLU A 77 -4.92 -4.38 22.25
N GLY A 78 -4.54 -4.39 23.52
CA GLY A 78 -4.56 -5.60 24.35
C GLY A 78 -3.54 -6.66 23.91
N ASP A 79 -3.70 -7.87 24.40
CA ASP A 79 -2.67 -8.92 24.32
C ASP A 79 -2.64 -9.67 22.97
N ASP A 80 -3.78 -9.72 22.26
CA ASP A 80 -3.96 -10.53 21.04
C ASP A 80 -4.63 -9.78 19.87
N SER A 81 -4.75 -8.46 19.99
CA SER A 81 -5.36 -7.59 18.97
C SER A 81 -4.52 -6.35 18.69
N CYS A 82 -4.84 -5.69 17.58
CA CYS A 82 -4.21 -4.43 17.19
C CYS A 82 -5.16 -3.61 16.33
N ILE A 83 -4.91 -2.31 16.31
CA ILE A 83 -5.51 -1.38 15.37
C ILE A 83 -4.49 -1.11 14.26
N ILE A 84 -4.91 -1.28 13.01
CA ILE A 84 -4.10 -0.88 11.85
C ILE A 84 -4.62 0.47 11.37
N ARG A 85 -3.80 1.52 11.55
CA ARG A 85 -4.08 2.85 11.02
C ARG A 85 -3.43 3.00 9.66
N SER A 86 -4.26 3.17 8.64
CA SER A 86 -3.84 3.45 7.27
C SER A 86 -4.07 4.93 6.97
N THR A 87 -3.09 5.60 6.38
CA THR A 87 -3.17 7.03 6.01
C THR A 87 -2.68 7.19 4.58
N ILE A 88 -3.44 7.94 3.78
CA ILE A 88 -3.01 8.36 2.44
C ILE A 88 -2.74 9.87 2.52
N GLU A 89 -1.54 10.26 2.15
CA GLU A 89 -1.11 11.65 2.03
C GLU A 89 -0.80 11.91 0.56
N TYR A 90 -1.39 12.95 -0.02
CA TYR A 90 -1.24 13.22 -1.44
C TYR A 90 -1.23 14.71 -1.75
N GLU A 91 -0.58 15.05 -2.85
CA GLU A 91 -0.60 16.37 -3.47
C GLU A 91 -0.97 16.20 -4.94
N VAL A 92 -1.89 17.04 -5.42
CA VAL A 92 -2.38 17.02 -6.79
C VAL A 92 -2.30 18.41 -7.40
N LYS A 93 -1.90 18.48 -8.67
CA LYS A 93 -1.87 19.75 -9.41
C LYS A 93 -3.27 20.32 -9.55
N GLU A 94 -3.39 21.65 -9.57
CA GLU A 94 -4.67 22.34 -9.62
C GLU A 94 -5.50 21.94 -10.86
N GLU A 95 -4.86 21.81 -12.02
CA GLU A 95 -5.51 21.37 -13.26
C GLU A 95 -6.04 19.94 -13.21
N ALA A 96 -5.57 19.13 -12.27
CA ALA A 96 -5.97 17.74 -12.06
C ALA A 96 -6.73 17.52 -10.74
N ALA A 97 -7.15 18.58 -10.05
CA ALA A 97 -7.75 18.48 -8.70
C ALA A 97 -8.97 17.55 -8.62
N ALA A 98 -9.74 17.42 -9.71
CA ALA A 98 -10.87 16.49 -9.78
C ALA A 98 -10.46 15.01 -9.60
N ASN A 99 -9.21 14.66 -9.95
CA ASN A 99 -8.68 13.31 -9.82
C ASN A 99 -8.44 12.91 -8.36
N ALA A 100 -8.46 13.85 -7.40
CA ALA A 100 -8.45 13.53 -5.98
C ALA A 100 -9.63 12.60 -5.59
N SER A 101 -10.73 12.65 -6.33
CA SER A 101 -11.87 11.74 -6.13
C SER A 101 -11.57 10.25 -6.40
N TYR A 102 -10.46 9.94 -7.09
CA TYR A 102 -10.01 8.56 -7.31
C TYR A 102 -9.22 7.99 -6.12
N VAL A 103 -8.89 8.79 -5.12
CA VAL A 103 -8.19 8.32 -3.92
C VAL A 103 -9.20 7.68 -2.97
N THR A 104 -9.08 6.37 -2.75
CA THR A 104 -9.97 5.61 -1.85
C THR A 104 -9.17 4.76 -0.86
N ILE A 105 -9.75 4.51 0.31
CA ILE A 105 -9.12 3.70 1.36
C ILE A 105 -9.39 2.19 1.19
N GLU A 106 -10.38 1.82 0.38
CA GLU A 106 -10.87 0.45 0.22
C GLU A 106 -9.78 -0.55 -0.20
N PRO A 107 -8.84 -0.22 -1.12
CA PRO A 107 -7.70 -1.09 -1.42
C PRO A 107 -6.87 -1.47 -0.20
N LEU A 108 -6.61 -0.51 0.69
CA LEU A 108 -5.76 -0.70 1.87
C LEU A 108 -6.48 -1.54 2.94
N GLU A 109 -7.80 -1.36 3.06
CA GLU A 109 -8.64 -2.22 3.88
C GLU A 109 -8.61 -3.67 3.36
N GLY A 110 -8.76 -3.87 2.05
CA GLY A 110 -8.69 -5.20 1.43
C GLY A 110 -7.37 -5.92 1.72
N ILE A 111 -6.24 -5.24 1.55
CA ILE A 111 -4.91 -5.77 1.88
C ILE A 111 -4.85 -6.16 3.37
N THR A 112 -5.36 -5.30 4.25
CA THR A 112 -5.37 -5.54 5.69
C THR A 112 -6.21 -6.76 6.08
N GLN A 113 -7.39 -6.94 5.49
CA GLN A 113 -8.25 -8.10 5.74
C GLN A 113 -7.62 -9.41 5.25
N ILE A 114 -6.94 -9.38 4.09
CA ILE A 114 -6.21 -10.55 3.56
C ILE A 114 -5.06 -10.91 4.51
N ALA A 115 -4.25 -9.92 4.92
CA ALA A 115 -3.16 -10.14 5.85
C ALA A 115 -3.65 -10.71 7.19
N LYS A 116 -4.72 -10.13 7.76
CA LYS A 116 -5.37 -10.63 8.97
C LYS A 116 -5.82 -12.08 8.80
N SER A 117 -6.53 -12.39 7.72
CA SER A 117 -7.05 -13.74 7.45
C SER A 117 -5.91 -14.75 7.31
N TYR A 118 -4.85 -14.40 6.58
CA TYR A 118 -3.68 -15.25 6.43
C TYR A 118 -2.97 -15.48 7.77
N LEU A 119 -2.66 -14.41 8.51
CA LEU A 119 -1.92 -14.51 9.77
C LEU A 119 -2.71 -15.27 10.85
N THR A 120 -4.02 -15.06 10.95
CA THR A 120 -4.87 -15.75 11.93
C THR A 120 -5.07 -17.23 11.62
N LYS A 121 -5.29 -17.59 10.34
CA LYS A 121 -5.37 -19.00 9.93
C LYS A 121 -4.06 -19.75 10.20
N ASN A 122 -2.91 -19.09 9.98
CA ASN A 122 -1.60 -19.70 10.16
C ASN A 122 -1.04 -19.58 11.60
N LYS A 123 -1.61 -18.73 12.47
CA LYS A 123 -1.28 -18.68 13.91
C LYS A 123 -1.63 -20.00 14.61
N ALA A 124 -2.68 -20.70 14.15
CA ALA A 124 -3.11 -21.99 14.68
C ALA A 124 -2.28 -23.19 14.19
N ALA A 125 -1.31 -22.99 13.29
CA ALA A 125 -0.47 -24.04 12.73
C ALA A 125 0.91 -24.17 13.40
N LYS A 126 1.11 -23.54 14.56
CA LYS A 126 2.30 -23.67 15.40
C LYS A 126 1.96 -24.29 16.74
#